data_AF-A0A9P7CMS2-F1
#
_entry.id   AF-A0A9P7CMS2-F1
#
_cell.length_a   1.000
_cell.length_b   1.000
_cell.length_c   1.000
_cell.angle_alpha   90.00
_cell.angle_beta   90.00
_cell.angle_gamma   90.00
#
_symmetry.space_group_name_H-M   'P 1'
#
loop_
_entity.id
_entity.type
_entity.pdbx_description
1 polymer ?
#
loop_
_entity_poly.entity_id
_entity_poly.type
_entity_poly.pdbx_seq_one_letter_code
_entity_poly.pdbx_strand_id
1 'polypeptide(L)' 'MTVIDEWMSGSPISAPIPRSLYFLAAYITLSIGLFAAGSFVIQEKKTPVIQQFQSAVIASALLGFGIIFASNAAGVYL' A
#
# COMPACT_ATOMS: atom_id res chain seq x y z
N MET A 1 14.21 -27.81 -27.73
CA MET A 1 13.16 -26.81 -27.41
C MET A 1 13.82 -25.46 -27.54
N THR A 2 13.28 -24.57 -28.37
CA THR A 2 13.86 -23.24 -28.58
C THR A 2 13.31 -22.24 -27.55
N VAL A 3 13.98 -21.12 -27.35
CA VAL A 3 13.51 -20.03 -26.48
C VAL A 3 12.14 -19.49 -26.94
N ILE A 4 11.86 -19.56 -28.25
CA ILE A 4 10.56 -19.19 -28.81
C ILE A 4 9.46 -20.17 -28.36
N ASP A 5 9.74 -21.47 -28.32
CA ASP A 5 8.76 -22.49 -27.90
C ASP A 5 8.42 -22.34 -26.41
N GLU A 6 9.41 -21.98 -25.59
CA GLU A 6 9.22 -21.69 -24.16
C GLU A 6 8.41 -20.40 -23.94
N TRP A 7 8.69 -19.35 -24.71
CA TRP A 7 7.91 -18.10 -24.66
C TRP A 7 6.45 -18.32 -25.03
N MET A 8 6.18 -19.09 -26.09
CA MET A 8 4.83 -19.34 -26.58
C MET A 8 4.01 -20.27 -25.68
N SER A 9 4.67 -21.07 -24.84
CA SER A 9 4.01 -21.94 -23.85
C SER A 9 3.85 -21.29 -22.47
N GLY A 10 4.40 -20.09 -22.27
CA GLY A 10 4.28 -19.33 -21.03
C GLY A 10 2.87 -18.78 -20.79
N SER A 11 2.46 -18.71 -19.52
CA SER A 11 1.22 -18.04 -19.13
C SER A 11 1.43 -16.53 -18.96
N PRO A 12 0.51 -15.68 -19.44
CA PRO A 12 0.62 -14.23 -19.25
C PRO A 12 0.65 -13.84 -17.77
N ILE A 13 1.57 -12.95 -17.40
CA ILE A 13 1.61 -12.37 -16.04
C ILE A 13 0.44 -11.41 -15.90
N SER A 14 -0.44 -11.71 -14.95
CA SER A 14 -1.54 -10.83 -14.57
C SER A 14 -1.15 -10.00 -13.36
N ALA A 15 -1.59 -8.74 -13.32
CA ALA A 15 -1.38 -7.90 -12.16
C ALA A 15 -2.09 -8.51 -10.93
N PRO A 16 -1.41 -8.64 -9.77
CA PRO A 16 -2.04 -9.17 -8.55
C PRO A 16 -3.26 -8.37 -8.09
N ILE A 17 -3.26 -7.06 -8.39
CA ILE A 17 -4.38 -6.16 -8.14
C ILE A 17 -4.80 -5.53 -9.48
N PRO A 18 -6.08 -5.62 -9.86
CA PRO A 18 -6.61 -4.97 -11.06
C PRO A 18 -6.38 -3.47 -11.05
N ARG A 19 -5.98 -2.90 -12.19
CA ARG A 19 -5.73 -1.45 -12.35
C ARG A 19 -6.93 -0.58 -11.99
N SER A 20 -8.15 -1.07 -12.25
CA SER A 20 -9.39 -0.40 -11.89
C SER A 20 -9.58 -0.19 -10.38
N LEU A 21 -8.87 -0.97 -9.54
CA LEU A 21 -8.97 -0.89 -8.08
C LEU A 21 -7.89 -0.03 -7.44
N TYR A 22 -6.89 0.45 -8.18
CA TYR A 22 -5.79 1.24 -7.58
C TYR A 22 -6.28 2.50 -6.90
N PHE A 23 -7.20 3.23 -7.54
CA PHE A 23 -7.78 4.43 -6.94
C PHE A 23 -8.53 4.11 -5.65
N LEU A 24 -9.35 3.06 -5.66
CA LEU A 24 -10.11 2.65 -4.47
C LEU A 24 -9.19 2.19 -3.34
N ALA A 25 -8.16 1.40 -3.66
CA ALA A 25 -7.16 0.95 -2.71
C ALA A 25 -6.39 2.13 -2.11
N ALA A 26 -5.97 3.08 -2.94
CA ALA A 26 -5.30 4.31 -2.49
C ALA A 26 -6.21 5.12 -1.56
N TYR A 27 -7.45 5.37 -1.97
CA TYR A 27 -8.41 6.14 -1.18
C TYR A 27 -8.63 5.53 0.22
N ILE A 28 -8.86 4.22 0.29
CA ILE A 28 -9.10 3.53 1.57
C ILE A 28 -7.84 3.54 2.45
N THR A 29 -6.70 3.10 1.91
CA THR A 29 -5.46 2.96 2.68
C THR A 29 -4.92 4.31 3.15
N LEU A 30 -5.00 5.36 2.31
CA LEU A 30 -4.62 6.72 2.71
C LEU A 30 -5.57 7.29 3.76
N SER A 31 -6.89 7.10 3.62
CA SER A 31 -7.85 7.63 4.58
C SER A 31 -7.66 7.01 5.97
N ILE A 32 -7.54 5.68 6.03
CA ILE A 32 -7.30 4.96 7.28
C ILE A 32 -5.89 5.28 7.81
N GLY A 33 -4.89 5.38 6.93
CA GLY A 33 -3.53 5.76 7.28
C GLY A 33 -3.42 7.15 7.88
N LEU A 34 -4.10 8.14 7.30
CA LEU A 34 -4.17 9.51 7.84
C LEU A 34 -4.84 9.51 9.22
N PHE A 35 -5.94 8.77 9.38
CA PHE A 35 -6.63 8.66 10.66
C PHE A 35 -5.73 8.01 11.73
N ALA A 36 -5.03 6.92 11.39
CA ALA A 36 -4.09 6.25 12.29
C ALA A 36 -2.90 7.15 12.65
N ALA A 37 -2.35 7.87 11.66
CA ALA A 37 -1.27 8.83 11.89
C ALA A 37 -1.71 9.98 12.79
N GLY A 38 -2.90 10.56 12.55
CA GLY A 38 -3.48 11.58 13.41
C GLY A 38 -3.66 11.09 14.84
N SER A 39 -4.14 9.86 15.01
CA SER A 39 -4.30 9.21 16.33
C SER A 39 -2.96 8.99 17.03
N PHE A 40 -1.89 8.71 16.29
CA PHE A 40 -0.52 8.62 16.83
C PHE A 40 0.00 9.99 17.29
N VAL A 41 -0.23 11.05 16.51
CA VAL A 41 0.25 12.41 16.81
C VAL A 41 -0.36 12.97 18.10
N ILE A 42 -1.63 12.66 18.39
CA ILE A 42 -2.35 13.18 19.57
C ILE A 42 -2.14 12.36 20.85
N GLN A 43 -1.24 11.37 20.85
CA GLN A 43 -1.01 10.55 22.04
C GLN A 43 -0.42 11.37 23.20
N GLU A 44 -0.91 11.11 24.41
CA GLU A 44 -0.47 11.82 25.61
C GLU A 44 0.87 11.30 26.15
N LYS A 45 1.54 12.11 26.98
CA LYS A 45 2.84 11.79 27.61
C LYS A 45 2.88 10.48 28.41
N LYS A 46 1.72 9.99 28.89
CA LYS A 46 1.60 8.74 29.65
C LYS A 46 1.29 7.52 28.78
N THR A 47 1.15 7.69 27.46
CA THR A 47 0.89 6.57 26.54
C THR A 47 2.10 5.65 26.51
N PRO A 48 1.96 4.34 26.80
CA PRO A 48 3.07 3.40 26.81
C PRO A 48 3.83 3.39 25.48
N VAL A 49 5.17 3.40 25.52
CA VAL A 49 6.02 3.41 24.33
C VAL A 49 5.67 2.30 23.33
N ILE A 50 5.33 1.11 23.84
CA ILE A 50 4.93 -0.01 22.98
C ILE A 50 3.67 0.28 22.16
N GLN A 51 2.71 1.00 22.74
CA GLN A 51 1.48 1.41 22.05
C GLN A 51 1.77 2.51 21.02
N GLN A 52 2.68 3.44 21.34
CA GLN A 52 3.15 4.46 20.39
C GLN A 52 3.84 3.79 19.18
N PHE A 53 4.70 2.81 19.44
CA PHE A 53 5.37 2.06 18.39
C PHE A 53 4.37 1.29 17.51
N GLN A 54 3.43 0.56 18.10
CA GLN A 54 2.41 -0.18 17.34
C GLN A 54 1.58 0.74 16.44
N SER A 55 1.10 1.86 16.99
CA SER A 55 0.32 2.83 16.21
C SER A 55 1.15 3.50 15.10
N ALA A 56 2.41 3.83 15.35
CA ALA A 56 3.32 4.34 14.33
C ALA A 56 3.56 3.34 13.20
N VAL A 57 3.76 2.05 13.52
CA VAL A 57 3.95 0.99 12.52
C VAL A 57 2.70 0.82 11.66
N ILE A 58 1.51 0.79 12.27
CA ILE A 58 0.24 0.66 11.54
C ILE A 58 0.04 1.87 10.61
N ALA A 59 0.23 3.08 11.11
CA ALA A 59 0.10 4.30 10.32
C ALA A 59 1.10 4.33 9.14
N SER A 60 2.37 4.01 9.40
CA SER A 60 3.42 3.97 8.40
C SER A 60 3.13 2.96 7.29
N ALA A 61 2.71 1.74 7.65
CA ALA A 61 2.38 0.72 6.66
C ALA A 61 1.21 1.16 5.76
N LEU A 62 0.12 1.65 6.36
CA LEU A 62 -1.07 2.09 5.62
C LEU A 62 -0.76 3.26 4.69
N LEU A 63 -0.02 4.26 5.16
CA LEU A 63 0.39 5.41 4.35
C LEU A 63 1.36 4.99 3.24
N GLY A 64 2.33 4.13 3.53
CA GLY A 64 3.29 3.63 2.55
C GLY A 64 2.61 2.87 1.40
N PHE A 65 1.74 1.90 1.72
CA PHE A 65 0.97 1.20 0.70
C PHE A 65 -0.01 2.13 -0.02
N GLY A 66 -0.62 3.09 0.69
CA GLY A 66 -1.50 4.08 0.08
C GLY A 66 -0.80 4.96 -0.95
N ILE A 67 0.46 5.35 -0.69
CA ILE A 67 1.28 6.10 -1.66
C ILE A 67 1.60 5.24 -2.89
N ILE A 68 1.92 3.95 -2.72
CA ILE A 68 2.16 3.03 -3.85
C ILE A 68 0.91 2.94 -4.73
N PHE A 69 -0.26 2.73 -4.13
CA PHE A 69 -1.52 2.68 -4.88
C PHE A 69 -1.86 4.00 -5.54
N ALA A 70 -1.62 5.14 -4.87
CA ALA A 70 -1.85 6.46 -5.43
C ALA A 70 -0.94 6.73 -6.64
N SER A 71 0.33 6.36 -6.55
CA SER A 71 1.30 6.47 -7.65
C SER A 71 0.86 5.67 -8.88
N ASN A 72 0.42 4.41 -8.65
CA ASN A 72 -0.09 3.56 -9.72
C ASN A 72 -1.42 4.04 -10.28
N ALA A 73 -2.30 4.63 -9.46
CA ALA A 73 -3.55 5.24 -9.91
C ALA A 73 -3.31 6.53 -10.73
N ALA A 74 -2.27 7.29 -10.39
CA ALA A 74 -1.84 8.49 -11.12
C ALA A 74 -1.11 8.17 -12.43
N GLY A 75 -0.83 6.89 -12.71
CA GLY A 75 -0.16 6.44 -13.93
C GLY A 75 1.36 6.63 -13.91
N VAL A 76 1.96 6.88 -12.75
CA VAL A 76 3.42 6.96 -12.60
C VAL A 76 4.05 5.57 -12.72
N TYR A 77 3.35 4.53 -12.22
CA TYR A 77 3.75 3.12 -12.24
C TYR A 77 5.16 2.88 -11.68
N LEU A 78 5.24 2.63 -10.38
CA LEU A 78 6.48 2.25 -9.68
C LEU A 78 6.88 0.81 -9.99
#